data_AF-A0AAW0ER25-F1
#
_entry.id   AF-A0AAW0ER25-F1
#
_cell.length_a   1.000
_cell.length_b   1.000
_cell.length_c   1.000
_cell.angle_alpha   90.00
_cell.angle_beta   90.00
_cell.angle_gamma   90.00
#
_symmetry.space_group_name_H-M   'P 1'
#
loop_
_entity.id
_entity.type
_entity.pdbx_description
1 polymer ?
#
loop_
_entity_poly.entity_id
_entity_poly.type
_entity_poly.pdbx_seq_one_letter_code
_entity_poly.pdbx_strand_id
1 'polypeptide(L)'
;MLHEVHVVADPDTISTLDEPVLQTLLRDAKAIGRKLVVVVCPPLGDEKELRDWDLWGPLFLCLLLASTLTINASDDQGAAVFSAVFIFVWLGGLIVTVNAKLLGSQIMFFQTYCAMGYCLAPICLGALFCCIIPWFFVNFALCLAMWTWACWAALRFFRNTVSADREVLVVYPVGLFYLFFTWMVLVGV
;
A
#
# COMPACT_ATOMS: atom_id res chain seq x y z
N MET A 1 -38.99 -35.14 -22.75
CA MET A 1 -38.99 -33.88 -23.52
C MET A 1 -38.26 -32.86 -22.67
N LEU A 2 -36.95 -32.69 -22.86
CA LEU A 2 -36.13 -31.75 -22.09
C LEU A 2 -36.28 -30.37 -22.70
N HIS A 3 -36.74 -29.40 -21.89
CA HIS A 3 -36.92 -28.02 -22.29
C HIS A 3 -35.52 -27.35 -22.27
N GLU A 4 -34.83 -27.37 -23.41
CA GLU A 4 -33.60 -26.60 -23.63
C GLU A 4 -33.96 -25.11 -23.48
N VAL A 5 -33.64 -24.52 -22.33
CA VAL A 5 -33.73 -23.07 -22.13
C VAL A 5 -32.53 -22.47 -22.87
N HIS A 6 -32.75 -22.03 -24.10
CA HIS A 6 -31.81 -21.17 -24.80
C HIS A 6 -31.72 -19.84 -24.04
N VAL A 7 -30.72 -19.71 -23.16
CA VAL A 7 -30.29 -18.41 -22.65
C VAL A 7 -29.73 -17.66 -23.86
N VAL A 8 -30.57 -16.84 -24.48
CA VAL A 8 -30.12 -15.82 -25.44
C VAL A 8 -29.26 -14.87 -24.63
N ALA A 9 -27.95 -15.08 -24.65
CA ALA A 9 -27.00 -14.09 -24.18
C ALA A 9 -27.19 -12.87 -25.07
N ASP A 10 -27.80 -11.83 -24.53
CA ASP A 10 -27.87 -10.53 -25.18
C ASP A 10 -26.41 -10.06 -25.37
N PRO A 11 -25.93 -9.86 -26.62
CA PRO A 11 -24.53 -9.53 -26.87
C PRO A 11 -24.10 -8.24 -26.15
N ASP A 12 -25.05 -7.39 -25.79
CA ASP A 12 -24.81 -6.14 -25.06
C ASP A 12 -24.65 -6.33 -23.54
N THR A 13 -25.06 -7.46 -22.96
CA THR A 13 -24.90 -7.76 -21.52
C THR A 13 -23.56 -8.37 -21.13
N ILE A 14 -22.72 -8.75 -22.11
CA ILE A 14 -21.39 -9.33 -21.89
C ILE A 14 -20.26 -8.30 -22.13
N SER A 15 -20.59 -7.11 -22.62
CA SER A 15 -19.61 -6.09 -23.01
C SER A 15 -19.39 -5.02 -21.93
N THR A 16 -18.41 -5.25 -21.04
CA THR A 16 -17.77 -4.18 -20.24
C THR A 16 -16.90 -3.22 -21.07
N LEU A 17 -16.86 -3.38 -22.40
CA LEU A 17 -16.03 -2.58 -23.30
C LEU A 17 -16.65 -1.23 -23.69
N ASP A 18 -17.96 -1.05 -23.48
CA ASP A 18 -18.68 0.19 -23.80
C ASP A 18 -18.73 1.19 -22.62
N GLU A 19 -18.16 0.81 -21.47
CA GLU A 19 -17.98 1.74 -20.36
C GLU A 19 -16.83 2.71 -20.70
N PRO A 20 -17.05 4.04 -20.67
CA PRO A 20 -16.00 5.00 -21.00
C PRO A 20 -14.82 4.83 -20.04
N VAL A 21 -13.60 4.88 -20.58
CA VAL A 21 -12.33 4.70 -19.83
C VAL A 21 -12.28 5.54 -18.55
N LEU A 22 -12.90 6.72 -18.57
CA LEU A 22 -13.01 7.60 -17.40
C LEU A 22 -13.81 6.97 -16.25
N GLN A 23 -14.90 6.27 -16.52
CA GLN A 23 -15.71 5.61 -15.49
C GLN A 23 -14.93 4.45 -14.85
N THR A 24 -14.17 3.69 -15.65
CA THR A 24 -13.24 2.66 -15.15
C THR A 24 -12.18 3.26 -14.24
N LEU A 25 -11.51 4.34 -14.67
CA LEU A 25 -10.50 5.03 -13.86
C LEU A 25 -11.09 5.61 -12.58
N LEU A 26 -12.30 6.18 -12.64
CA LEU A 26 -12.98 6.75 -11.47
C LEU A 26 -13.36 5.64 -10.48
N ARG A 27 -13.82 4.49 -10.97
CA ARG A 27 -14.13 3.32 -10.14
C ARG A 27 -12.89 2.82 -9.41
N ASP A 28 -11.77 2.68 -10.12
CA ASP A 28 -10.52 2.19 -9.54
C ASP A 28 -9.92 3.23 -8.57
N ALA A 29 -9.93 4.52 -8.91
CA ALA A 29 -9.51 5.60 -8.00
C ALA A 29 -10.36 5.66 -6.72
N LYS A 30 -11.68 5.48 -6.84
CA LYS A 30 -12.57 5.42 -5.67
C LYS A 30 -12.28 4.19 -4.81
N ALA A 31 -11.93 3.05 -5.41
CA ALA A 31 -11.54 1.85 -4.67
C ALA A 31 -10.22 2.05 -3.91
N ILE A 32 -9.20 2.60 -4.58
CA ILE A 32 -7.92 2.98 -3.96
C ILE A 32 -8.17 3.95 -2.79
N GLY A 33 -9.00 4.98 -2.99
CA GLY A 33 -9.34 5.96 -1.96
C GLY A 33 -9.97 5.33 -0.72
N ARG A 34 -10.90 4.37 -0.88
CA ARG A 34 -11.49 3.67 0.28
C ARG A 34 -10.44 2.87 1.06
N LYS A 35 -9.51 2.20 0.38
CA LYS A 35 -8.42 1.43 1.02
C LYS A 35 -7.43 2.35 1.73
N LEU A 36 -7.10 3.50 1.15
CA LEU A 36 -6.29 4.53 1.81
C LEU A 36 -6.97 5.04 3.09
N VAL A 37 -8.29 5.27 3.05
CA VAL A 37 -9.04 5.68 4.24
C VAL A 37 -9.01 4.59 5.32
N VAL A 38 -9.12 3.31 4.98
CA VAL A 38 -9.01 2.20 5.96
C VAL A 38 -7.66 2.21 6.69
N VAL A 39 -6.57 2.50 5.97
CA VAL A 39 -5.21 2.53 6.53
C VAL A 39 -4.96 3.80 7.34
N VAL A 40 -5.29 4.97 6.78
CA VAL A 40 -4.99 6.27 7.38
C VAL A 40 -6.00 6.63 8.48
N CYS A 41 -7.28 6.30 8.28
CA CYS A 41 -8.39 6.56 9.19
C CYS A 41 -9.23 5.28 9.44
N PRO A 42 -8.70 4.34 10.23
CA PRO A 42 -9.32 3.07 10.62
C PRO A 42 -10.82 3.08 10.96
N PRO A 43 -11.36 4.06 11.72
CA PRO A 43 -12.77 4.06 12.08
C PRO A 43 -13.71 4.41 10.92
N LEU A 44 -13.19 4.91 9.79
CA LEU A 44 -13.98 5.37 8.66
C LEU A 44 -14.12 4.35 7.52
N GLY A 45 -13.53 3.15 7.65
CA GLY A 45 -13.53 2.15 6.58
C GLY A 45 -13.63 0.70 7.08
N ASP A 46 -14.04 -0.19 6.17
CA ASP A 46 -14.14 -1.63 6.44
C ASP A 46 -12.79 -2.31 6.14
N GLU A 47 -12.29 -3.11 7.09
CA GLU A 47 -11.06 -3.90 6.92
C GLU A 47 -11.14 -4.89 5.74
N LYS A 48 -12.36 -5.29 5.35
CA LYS A 48 -12.58 -6.18 4.21
C LYS A 48 -12.11 -5.57 2.89
N GLU A 49 -12.08 -4.25 2.76
CA GLU A 49 -11.69 -3.58 1.53
C GLU A 49 -10.23 -3.89 1.15
N LEU A 50 -9.34 -4.11 2.13
CA LEU A 50 -7.94 -4.50 1.90
C LEU A 50 -7.79 -5.94 1.40
N ARG A 51 -8.87 -6.74 1.42
CA ARG A 51 -8.87 -8.08 0.82
C ARG A 51 -9.04 -8.01 -0.68
N ASP A 52 -9.56 -6.94 -1.25
CA ASP A 52 -9.55 -6.80 -2.70
C ASP A 52 -8.13 -6.41 -3.13
N TRP A 53 -7.53 -7.18 -4.02
CA TRP A 53 -6.18 -6.89 -4.48
C TRP A 53 -6.23 -5.87 -5.63
N ASP A 54 -5.35 -4.87 -5.57
CA ASP A 54 -5.06 -4.00 -6.70
C ASP A 54 -3.62 -3.50 -6.56
N LEU A 55 -2.87 -3.52 -7.67
CA LEU A 55 -1.48 -3.05 -7.69
C LEU A 55 -1.37 -1.55 -7.96
N TRP A 56 -2.47 -0.91 -8.35
CA TRP A 56 -2.51 0.50 -8.73
C TRP A 56 -2.31 1.43 -7.52
N GLY A 57 -2.95 1.14 -6.38
CA GLY A 57 -2.76 1.93 -5.16
C GLY A 57 -1.33 1.92 -4.64
N PRO A 58 -0.71 0.73 -4.43
CA PRO A 58 0.70 0.62 -4.06
C PRO A 58 1.64 1.32 -5.05
N LEU A 59 1.37 1.23 -6.36
CA LEU A 59 2.13 1.93 -7.38
C LEU A 59 2.01 3.45 -7.23
N PHE A 60 0.80 3.97 -7.02
CA PHE A 60 0.57 5.40 -6.80
C PHE A 60 1.31 5.91 -5.55
N LEU A 61 1.22 5.20 -4.43
CA LEU A 61 1.93 5.54 -3.20
C LEU A 61 3.45 5.50 -3.38
N CYS A 62 3.96 4.49 -4.10
CA CYS A 62 5.37 4.39 -4.45
C CYS A 62 5.84 5.60 -5.25
N LEU A 63 5.10 5.99 -6.29
CA LEU A 63 5.44 7.15 -7.12
C LEU A 63 5.35 8.46 -6.34
N LEU A 64 4.35 8.60 -5.47
CA LEU A 64 4.20 9.77 -4.61
C LEU A 64 5.40 9.91 -3.67
N LEU A 65 5.78 8.83 -3.00
CA LEU A 65 6.93 8.83 -2.09
C LEU A 65 8.23 9.09 -2.85
N ALA A 66 8.48 8.36 -3.94
CA ALA A 66 9.68 8.53 -4.76
C ALA A 66 9.80 9.95 -5.30
N SER A 67 8.71 10.52 -5.81
CA SER A 67 8.70 11.90 -6.31
C SER A 67 8.97 12.90 -5.19
N THR A 68 8.33 12.74 -4.03
CA THR A 68 8.52 13.64 -2.87
C THR A 68 9.99 13.67 -2.45
N LEU A 69 10.63 12.51 -2.32
CA LEU A 69 12.04 12.43 -1.94
C LEU A 69 12.97 12.95 -3.04
N THR A 70 12.68 12.67 -4.32
CA THR A 70 13.49 13.17 -5.44
C THR A 70 13.43 14.68 -5.58
N ILE A 71 12.29 15.32 -5.32
CA ILE A 71 12.15 16.78 -5.38
C ILE A 71 12.98 17.48 -4.29
N ASN A 72 13.19 16.82 -3.14
CA ASN A 72 14.01 17.36 -2.05
C ASN A 72 15.49 16.93 -2.13
N ALA A 73 15.84 15.99 -3.01
CA ALA A 73 17.21 15.56 -3.22
C ALA A 73 17.98 16.55 -4.11
N SER A 74 19.31 16.56 -3.99
CA SER A 74 20.19 17.29 -4.93
C SER A 74 20.05 16.76 -6.35
N ASP A 75 20.21 17.62 -7.36
CA ASP A 75 20.06 17.30 -8.79
C ASP A 75 20.83 16.03 -9.23
N ASP A 76 22.04 15.81 -8.68
CA ASP A 76 22.89 14.66 -9.02
C ASP A 76 22.38 13.32 -8.45
N GLN A 77 21.56 13.34 -7.40
CA GLN A 77 21.12 12.15 -6.66
C GLN A 77 19.64 11.81 -6.90
N GLY A 78 18.86 12.71 -7.48
CA GLY A 78 17.40 12.55 -7.63
C GLY A 78 17.00 11.26 -8.34
N ALA A 79 17.70 10.90 -9.42
CA ALA A 79 17.44 9.66 -10.17
C ALA A 79 17.78 8.39 -9.37
N ALA A 80 18.85 8.43 -8.57
CA ALA A 80 19.25 7.32 -7.71
C ALA A 80 18.24 7.10 -6.58
N VAL A 81 17.78 8.19 -5.94
CA VAL A 81 16.76 8.15 -4.89
C VAL A 81 15.43 7.63 -5.44
N PHE A 82 14.98 8.13 -6.59
CA PHE A 82 13.75 7.67 -7.25
C PHE A 82 13.80 6.15 -7.51
N SER A 83 14.89 5.70 -8.14
CA SER A 83 15.07 4.30 -8.51
C SER A 83 15.21 3.40 -7.28
N ALA A 84 15.90 3.87 -6.23
CA ALA A 84 16.03 3.15 -4.97
C ALA A 84 14.65 2.95 -4.31
N VAL A 85 13.87 4.02 -4.13
CA VAL A 85 12.53 3.92 -3.54
C VAL A 85 11.66 2.96 -4.36
N PHE A 86 11.67 3.09 -5.69
CA PHE A 86 10.90 2.20 -6.57
C PHE A 86 11.31 0.74 -6.38
N ILE A 87 12.60 0.41 -6.52
CA ILE A 87 13.09 -0.97 -6.40
C ILE A 87 12.80 -1.52 -5.00
N PHE A 88 13.04 -0.76 -3.94
CA PHE A 88 12.82 -1.22 -2.58
C PHE A 88 11.35 -1.45 -2.28
N VAL A 89 10.41 -0.60 -2.77
CA VAL A 89 8.98 -0.86 -2.56
C VAL A 89 8.57 -2.18 -3.22
N TRP A 90 8.98 -2.40 -4.47
CA TRP A 90 8.59 -3.60 -5.21
C TRP A 90 9.29 -4.86 -4.72
N LEU A 91 10.62 -4.86 -4.67
CA LEU A 91 11.42 -6.01 -4.27
C LEU A 91 11.35 -6.26 -2.77
N GLY A 92 11.40 -5.20 -1.95
CA GLY A 92 11.26 -5.32 -0.51
C GLY A 92 9.86 -5.79 -0.11
N GLY A 93 8.81 -5.26 -0.76
CA GLY A 93 7.43 -5.72 -0.57
C GLY A 93 7.27 -7.19 -0.95
N LEU A 94 7.96 -7.65 -2.00
CA LEU A 94 7.97 -9.04 -2.43
C LEU A 94 8.59 -9.94 -1.36
N ILE A 95 9.78 -9.58 -0.87
CA ILE A 95 10.53 -10.34 0.15
C ILE A 95 9.70 -10.47 1.44
N VAL A 96 9.11 -9.36 1.91
CA VAL A 96 8.29 -9.35 3.13
C VAL A 96 7.02 -10.18 2.94
N THR A 97 6.40 -10.12 1.75
CA THR A 97 5.21 -10.92 1.45
C THR A 97 5.53 -12.41 1.40
N VAL A 98 6.64 -12.80 0.78
CA VAL A 98 7.11 -14.20 0.77
C VAL A 98 7.37 -14.68 2.19
N ASN A 99 8.03 -13.86 3.03
CA ASN A 99 8.22 -14.18 4.44
C ASN A 99 6.89 -14.44 5.17
N ALA A 100 5.91 -13.53 5.02
CA ALA A 100 4.58 -13.70 5.61
C ALA A 100 3.90 -15.01 5.16
N LYS A 101 4.07 -15.41 3.90
CA LYS A 101 3.55 -16.70 3.39
C LYS A 101 4.27 -17.91 3.97
N LEU A 102 5.59 -17.88 4.05
CA LEU A 102 6.38 -18.97 4.63
C LEU A 102 6.05 -19.19 6.11
N LEU A 103 5.65 -18.14 6.83
CA LEU A 103 5.21 -18.23 8.23
C LEU A 103 3.79 -18.80 8.40
N GLY A 104 3.05 -19.00 7.30
CA GLY A 104 1.74 -19.65 7.28
C GLY A 104 0.54 -18.70 7.21
N SER A 105 0.71 -17.47 6.69
CA SER A 105 -0.41 -16.55 6.44
C SER A 105 -1.43 -17.16 5.48
N GLN A 106 -2.68 -17.24 5.93
CA GLN A 106 -3.81 -17.83 5.18
C GLN A 106 -4.36 -16.93 4.05
N ILE A 107 -3.87 -15.70 3.92
CA ILE A 107 -4.32 -14.72 2.92
C ILE A 107 -3.78 -15.10 1.52
N MET A 108 -4.32 -14.58 0.42
CA MET A 108 -3.68 -14.73 -0.91
C MET A 108 -2.38 -13.90 -1.01
N PHE A 109 -1.45 -14.30 -1.88
CA PHE A 109 -0.16 -13.62 -2.07
C PHE A 109 -0.31 -12.14 -2.44
N PHE A 110 -1.04 -11.85 -3.52
CA PHE A 110 -1.21 -10.48 -4.00
C PHE A 110 -2.02 -9.61 -3.04
N GLN A 111 -2.99 -10.16 -2.32
CA GLN A 111 -3.71 -9.42 -1.27
C GLN A 111 -2.76 -8.92 -0.19
N THR A 112 -1.87 -9.79 0.29
CA THR A 112 -0.84 -9.41 1.27
C THR A 112 0.11 -8.37 0.69
N TYR A 113 0.60 -8.58 -0.53
CA TYR A 113 1.49 -7.63 -1.20
C TYR A 113 0.87 -6.24 -1.37
N CYS A 114 -0.39 -6.18 -1.82
CA CYS A 114 -1.08 -4.91 -2.04
C CYS A 114 -1.39 -4.21 -0.71
N ALA A 115 -1.91 -4.94 0.29
CA ALA A 115 -2.20 -4.37 1.61
C ALA A 115 -0.94 -3.78 2.28
N MET A 116 0.20 -4.46 2.13
CA MET A 116 1.51 -4.00 2.59
C MET A 116 1.94 -2.68 1.94
N GLY A 117 1.66 -2.53 0.63
CA GLY A 117 1.85 -1.28 -0.09
C GLY A 117 0.89 -0.17 0.33
N TYR A 118 -0.38 -0.48 0.61
CA TYR A 118 -1.33 0.50 1.14
C TYR A 118 -0.93 1.04 2.52
N CYS A 119 -0.32 0.18 3.34
CA CYS A 119 0.22 0.57 4.65
C CYS A 119 1.43 1.54 4.56
N LEU A 120 1.98 1.83 3.38
CA LEU A 120 2.93 2.94 3.18
C LEU A 120 2.26 4.33 3.23
N ALA A 121 0.92 4.41 3.10
CA ALA A 121 0.21 5.68 3.01
C ALA A 121 0.52 6.67 4.16
N PRO A 122 0.57 6.25 5.45
CA PRO A 122 0.94 7.15 6.54
C PRO A 122 2.34 7.75 6.38
N ILE A 123 3.30 6.97 5.90
CA ILE A 123 4.69 7.43 5.65
C ILE A 123 4.72 8.42 4.49
N CYS A 124 3.94 8.17 3.44
CA CYS A 124 3.80 9.12 2.32
C CYS A 124 3.22 10.46 2.79
N LEU A 125 2.19 10.43 3.65
CA LEU A 125 1.62 11.64 4.26
C LEU A 125 2.66 12.34 5.14
N GLY A 126 3.40 11.59 5.95
CA GLY A 126 4.50 12.11 6.76
C GLY A 126 5.55 12.85 5.93
N ALA A 127 5.94 12.27 4.79
CA ALA A 127 6.90 12.89 3.87
C ALA A 127 6.40 14.25 3.34
N LEU A 128 5.15 14.33 2.92
CA LEU A 128 4.54 15.58 2.46
C LEU A 128 4.50 16.65 3.55
N PHE A 129 4.16 16.27 4.79
CA PHE A 129 4.16 17.20 5.92
C PHE A 129 5.57 17.65 6.31
N CYS A 130 6.56 16.74 6.28
CA CYS A 130 7.95 17.09 6.57
C CYS A 130 8.48 18.14 5.60
N CYS A 131 8.05 18.14 4.32
CA CYS A 131 8.48 19.13 3.33
C CYS A 131 8.12 20.58 3.71
N ILE A 132 7.11 20.76 4.58
CA ILE A 132 6.61 22.08 5.00
C ILE A 132 7.22 22.49 6.35
N ILE A 133 7.62 21.51 7.18
CA ILE A 133 8.05 21.73 8.55
C ILE A 133 9.60 21.80 8.58
N PRO A 134 10.21 22.94 8.96
CA PRO A 134 11.66 23.09 8.95
C PRO A 134 12.35 22.53 10.21
N TRP A 135 11.60 22.05 11.20
CA TRP A 135 12.15 21.67 12.51
C TRP A 135 12.43 20.16 12.59
N PHE A 136 13.71 19.81 12.64
CA PHE A 136 14.18 18.41 12.67
C PHE A 136 13.49 17.57 13.75
N PHE A 137 13.40 18.04 14.99
CA PHE A 137 12.78 17.26 16.07
C PHE A 137 11.28 17.01 15.86
N VAL A 138 10.58 17.92 15.18
CA VAL A 138 9.17 17.72 14.82
C VAL A 138 9.05 16.71 13.69
N ASN A 139 9.88 16.80 12.65
CA ASN A 139 9.93 15.81 11.57
C ASN A 139 10.29 14.43 12.08
N PHE A 140 11.23 14.33 13.03
CA PHE A 140 11.59 13.09 13.69
C PHE A 140 10.40 12.47 14.44
N ALA A 141 9.72 13.26 15.28
CA ALA A 141 8.55 12.79 16.02
C ALA A 141 7.40 12.39 15.09
N LEU A 142 7.17 13.17 14.02
CA LEU A 142 6.17 12.88 13.00
C LEU A 142 6.48 11.59 12.23
N CYS A 143 7.71 11.41 11.78
CA CYS A 143 8.17 10.20 11.10
C CYS A 143 8.00 8.97 11.99
N LEU A 144 8.36 9.07 13.28
CA LEU A 144 8.15 7.99 14.24
C LEU A 144 6.66 7.67 14.40
N ALA A 145 5.80 8.69 14.52
CA ALA A 145 4.36 8.49 14.60
C ALA A 145 3.81 7.80 13.33
N MET A 146 4.19 8.25 12.13
CA MET A 146 3.76 7.64 10.88
C MET A 146 4.27 6.22 10.70
N TRP A 147 5.50 5.93 11.12
CA TRP A 147 6.04 4.57 11.13
C TRP A 147 5.28 3.64 12.07
N THR A 148 5.02 4.08 13.31
CA THR A 148 4.21 3.30 14.26
C THR A 148 2.80 3.04 13.72
N TRP A 149 2.21 4.04 13.05
CA TRP A 149 0.90 3.91 12.42
C TRP A 149 0.91 2.89 11.28
N ALA A 150 1.91 2.94 10.40
CA ALA A 150 2.08 1.97 9.32
C ALA A 150 2.25 0.54 9.85
N CYS A 151 3.07 0.36 10.89
CA CYS A 151 3.25 -0.95 11.54
C CYS A 151 1.95 -1.44 12.18
N TRP A 152 1.23 -0.57 12.87
CA TRP A 152 -0.04 -0.90 13.50
C TRP A 152 -1.13 -1.25 12.47
N ALA A 153 -1.19 -0.54 11.34
CA ALA A 153 -2.11 -0.85 10.24
C ALA A 153 -1.81 -2.23 9.61
N ALA A 154 -0.53 -2.56 9.40
CA ALA A 154 -0.13 -3.87 8.92
C ALA A 154 -0.42 -4.99 9.94
N LEU A 155 -0.17 -4.76 11.23
CA LEU A 155 -0.54 -5.69 12.30
C LEU A 155 -2.04 -5.99 12.28
N ARG A 156 -2.88 -4.95 12.17
CA ARG A 156 -4.35 -5.09 12.08
C ARG A 156 -4.76 -5.99 10.91
N PHE A 157 -4.08 -5.86 9.77
CA PHE A 157 -4.34 -6.69 8.58
C PHE A 157 -3.96 -8.17 8.80
N PHE A 158 -2.86 -8.44 9.50
CA PHE A 158 -2.42 -9.82 9.77
C PHE A 158 -3.12 -10.47 10.96
N ARG A 159 -3.76 -9.68 11.84
CA ARG A 159 -4.46 -10.18 13.01
C ARG A 159 -5.51 -11.22 12.61
N ASN A 160 -5.51 -12.35 13.31
CA ASN A 160 -6.37 -13.52 13.04
C ASN A 160 -6.10 -14.26 11.71
N THR A 161 -5.02 -13.95 10.99
CA THR A 161 -4.66 -14.66 9.73
C THR A 161 -3.47 -15.61 9.88
N VAL A 162 -2.77 -15.50 11.01
CA VAL A 162 -1.67 -16.36 11.46
C VAL A 162 -1.91 -16.74 12.92
N SER A 163 -1.24 -17.78 13.42
CA SER A 163 -1.30 -18.10 14.85
C SER A 163 -0.71 -16.97 15.70
N ALA A 164 -1.29 -16.74 16.88
CA ALA A 164 -0.88 -15.65 17.78
C ALA A 164 0.63 -15.67 18.09
N ASP A 165 1.23 -16.86 18.22
CA ASP A 165 2.66 -17.03 18.49
C ASP A 165 3.57 -16.59 17.33
N ARG A 166 3.04 -16.49 16.11
CA ARG A 166 3.78 -16.16 14.88
C ARG A 166 3.50 -14.75 14.37
N GLU A 167 2.52 -14.07 14.95
CA GLU A 167 2.08 -12.73 14.50
C GLU A 167 3.23 -11.72 14.57
N VAL A 168 3.98 -11.70 15.68
CA VAL A 168 5.14 -10.82 15.84
C VAL A 168 6.24 -11.14 14.83
N LEU A 169 6.45 -12.41 14.49
CA LEU A 169 7.50 -12.81 13.54
C LEU A 169 7.17 -12.35 12.12
N VAL A 170 5.89 -12.27 11.75
CA VAL A 170 5.45 -11.71 10.46
C VAL A 170 5.63 -10.19 10.43
N VAL A 171 5.31 -9.51 11.54
CA VAL A 171 5.34 -8.05 11.61
C VAL A 171 6.76 -7.49 11.73
N TYR A 172 7.73 -8.27 12.21
CA TYR A 172 9.13 -7.83 12.32
C TYR A 172 9.75 -7.37 10.97
N PRO A 173 9.80 -8.19 9.91
CA PRO A 173 10.35 -7.74 8.62
C PRO A 173 9.49 -6.65 7.96
N VAL A 174 8.18 -6.62 8.21
CA VAL A 174 7.27 -5.54 7.79
C VAL A 174 7.66 -4.21 8.43
N GLY A 175 7.92 -4.20 9.74
CA GLY A 175 8.33 -3.01 10.47
C GLY A 175 9.69 -2.48 10.03
N LEU A 176 10.65 -3.38 9.73
CA LEU A 176 11.95 -3.00 9.17
C LEU A 176 11.82 -2.39 7.77
N PHE A 177 10.94 -2.95 6.93
CA PHE A 177 10.65 -2.41 5.61
C PHE A 177 10.08 -0.98 5.69
N TYR A 178 9.15 -0.72 6.60
CA TYR A 178 8.62 0.63 6.84
C TYR A 178 9.64 1.57 7.49
N LEU A 179 10.50 1.04 8.38
CA LEU A 179 11.54 1.83 9.02
C LEU A 179 12.54 2.35 7.98
N PHE A 180 12.88 1.53 6.98
CA PHE A 180 13.75 1.93 5.88
C PHE A 180 13.20 3.15 5.12
N PHE A 181 11.93 3.15 4.74
CA PHE A 181 11.33 4.33 4.07
C PHE A 181 11.20 5.52 5.00
N THR A 182 10.84 5.30 6.27
CA THR A 182 10.77 6.38 7.27
C THR A 182 12.14 7.04 7.44
N TRP A 183 13.21 6.26 7.43
CA TRP A 183 14.58 6.77 7.45
C TRP A 183 14.91 7.56 6.18
N MET A 184 14.55 7.06 5.00
CA MET A 184 14.74 7.81 3.75
C MET A 184 13.98 9.15 3.75
N VAL A 185 12.77 9.20 4.33
CA VAL A 185 12.02 10.45 4.50
C VAL A 185 12.75 11.41 5.43
N LEU A 186 13.21 10.93 6.59
CA LEU A 186 13.89 11.75 7.58
C LEU A 186 15.22 12.33 7.09
N VAL A 187 15.95 11.60 6.24
CA VAL A 187 17.22 12.05 5.66
C VAL A 187 17.01 12.86 4.38
N GLY A 188 15.95 12.56 3.63
CA GLY A 188 15.67 13.16 2.33
C GLY A 188 14.87 14.47 2.39
N VAL A 189 14.40 14.89 3.57
CA VAL A 189 13.65 16.13 3.80
C VAL A 189 14.34 16.96 4.88
#